data_AF-A0A7C1B2F4-F1
#
_entry.id   AF-A0A7C1B2F4-F1
#
_cell.length_a   1.000
_cell.length_b   1.000
_cell.length_c   1.000
_cell.angle_alpha   90.00
_cell.angle_beta   90.00
_cell.angle_gamma   90.00
#
_symmetry.space_group_name_H-M   'P 1'
#
loop_
_entity.id
_entity.type
_entity.pdbx_description
1 polymer ?
#
loop_
_entity_poly.entity_id
_entity_poly.type
_entity_poly.pdbx_seq_one_letter_code
_entity_poly.pdbx_strand_id
1 'polypeptide(L)'
;ICMPGGFGSMDELFESLTLIQTRKIRPFPIILVGSSFWSGLVDWFREQLVASGKISAEDMDLFEVLDEPDEIVSYIRKTVVF
;
A
#
# COMPACT_ATOMS: atom_id res chain seq x y z
N ILE A 1 -0.67 5.04 7.04
CA ILE A 1 -1.65 3.99 7.42
C ILE A 1 -2.96 4.35 6.75
N CYS A 2 -3.57 3.43 6.02
CA CYS A 2 -4.86 3.57 5.37
C CYS A 2 -5.85 2.59 6.01
N MET A 3 -6.88 3.11 6.66
CA MET A 3 -7.97 2.31 7.24
C MET A 3 -9.03 2.03 6.17
N PRO A 4 -9.91 1.02 6.35
CA PRO A 4 -11.04 0.79 5.44
C PRO A 4 -11.86 2.06 5.24
N GLY A 5 -12.05 2.46 3.98
CA GLY A 5 -12.59 3.77 3.64
C GLY A 5 -13.15 3.84 2.22
N GLY A 6 -13.74 5.00 1.89
CA GLY A 6 -14.35 5.27 0.58
C GLY A 6 -13.40 5.93 -0.42
N PHE A 7 -13.96 6.68 -1.36
CA PHE A 7 -13.18 7.31 -2.44
C PHE A 7 -12.09 8.28 -1.97
N GLY A 8 -12.30 9.02 -0.88
CA GLY A 8 -11.26 9.90 -0.34
C GLY A 8 -10.04 9.13 0.16
N SER A 9 -10.24 8.01 0.87
CA SER A 9 -9.14 7.16 1.33
C SER A 9 -8.42 6.48 0.17
N MET A 10 -9.16 6.11 -0.88
CA MET A 10 -8.58 5.58 -2.11
C MET A 10 -7.75 6.63 -2.85
N ASP A 11 -8.23 7.88 -2.95
CA ASP A 11 -7.51 8.99 -3.57
C ASP A 11 -6.15 9.20 -2.91
N GLU A 12 -6.12 9.36 -1.58
CA GLU A 12 -4.87 9.50 -0.81
C GLU A 12 -3.94 8.28 -0.96
N LEU A 13 -4.49 7.07 -1.01
CA LEU A 13 -3.73 5.84 -1.21
C LEU A 13 -3.05 5.83 -2.58
N PHE A 14 -3.80 6.09 -3.65
CA PHE A 14 -3.27 6.07 -5.02
C PHE A 14 -2.29 7.22 -5.29
N GLU A 15 -2.54 8.40 -4.72
CA GLU A 15 -1.59 9.52 -4.77
C GLU A 15 -0.27 9.13 -4.11
N SER A 16 -0.33 8.57 -2.89
CA SER A 16 0.87 8.13 -2.16
C SER A 16 1.66 7.08 -2.93
N LEU A 17 1.00 6.05 -3.46
CA LEU A 17 1.62 5.01 -4.28
C LEU A 17 2.33 5.61 -5.51
N THR A 18 1.64 6.51 -6.23
CA THR A 18 2.18 7.15 -7.43
C THR A 18 3.40 8.03 -7.10
N LEU A 19 3.34 8.80 -6.01
CA LEU A 19 4.44 9.67 -5.59
C LEU A 19 5.70 8.87 -5.21
N ILE A 20 5.54 7.74 -4.53
CA ILE A 20 6.67 6.86 -4.16
C ILE A 20 7.21 6.15 -5.40
N GLN A 21 6.32 5.56 -6.23
CA GLN A 21 6.69 4.86 -7.47
C GLN A 21 7.52 5.76 -8.39
N THR A 22 7.08 7.00 -8.58
CA THR A 22 7.75 8.00 -9.44
C THR A 22 8.93 8.70 -8.76
N ARG A 23 9.26 8.32 -7.52
CA ARG A 23 10.35 8.88 -6.70
C ARG A 23 10.23 10.40 -6.50
N LYS A 24 9.01 10.92 -6.51
CA LYS A 24 8.74 12.35 -6.25
C LYS A 24 8.89 12.70 -4.78
N ILE A 25 8.71 11.70 -3.91
CA ILE A 25 8.92 11.81 -2.47
C ILE A 25 9.83 10.68 -1.97
N ARG A 26 10.35 10.83 -0.75
CA ARG A 26 11.09 9.73 -0.10
C ARG A 26 10.11 8.60 0.23
N PRO A 27 10.48 7.33 -0.02
CA PRO A 27 9.66 6.19 0.36
C PRO A 27 9.36 6.21 1.85
N PHE A 28 8.11 5.90 2.21
CA PHE A 28 7.66 5.72 3.57
C PHE A 28 6.71 4.52 3.61
N PRO A 29 6.54 3.85 4.76
CA PRO A 29 5.70 2.67 4.85
C PRO A 29 4.23 3.01 4.59
N ILE A 30 3.66 2.46 3.50
CA ILE A 30 2.21 2.42 3.26
C ILE A 30 1.69 1.12 3.86
N ILE A 31 0.67 1.23 4.72
CA ILE A 31 0.07 0.09 5.42
C ILE A 31 -1.43 0.18 5.22
N LEU A 32 -2.02 -0.87 4.65
CA LEU A 32 -3.46 -1.06 4.49
C LEU A 32 -3.95 -1.93 5.64
N VAL A 33 -4.90 -1.40 6.42
CA VAL A 33 -5.44 -2.11 7.59
C VAL A 33 -6.74 -2.80 7.25
N GLY A 34 -6.89 -4.07 7.64
CA GLY A 34 -8.09 -4.86 7.37
C GLY A 34 -7.99 -5.64 6.06
N SER A 35 -7.32 -6.79 6.10
CA SER A 35 -7.08 -7.66 4.94
C SER A 35 -8.36 -8.06 4.22
N SER A 36 -9.44 -8.32 4.96
CA SER A 36 -10.75 -8.66 4.40
C SER A 36 -11.37 -7.55 3.55
N PHE A 37 -11.06 -6.28 3.85
CA PHE A 37 -11.54 -5.14 3.08
C PHE A 37 -10.69 -4.91 1.83
N TRP A 38 -9.36 -5.04 1.94
CA TRP A 38 -8.42 -4.71 0.87
C TRP A 38 -8.11 -5.85 -0.09
N SER A 39 -8.35 -7.11 0.28
CA SER A 39 -7.94 -8.28 -0.51
C SER A 39 -8.44 -8.22 -1.96
N GLY A 40 -9.71 -7.88 -2.18
CA GLY A 40 -10.26 -7.78 -3.54
C GLY A 40 -9.57 -6.71 -4.40
N LEU A 41 -9.15 -5.59 -3.82
CA LEU A 41 -8.41 -4.55 -4.54
C LEU A 41 -6.98 -5.00 -4.84
N VAL A 42 -6.33 -5.65 -3.87
CA VAL A 42 -4.96 -6.17 -4.01
C VAL A 42 -4.90 -7.27 -5.08
N ASP A 43 -5.88 -8.17 -5.09
CA ASP A 43 -6.01 -9.21 -6.11
C ASP A 43 -6.22 -8.57 -7.49
N TRP A 44 -7.08 -7.55 -7.58
CA TRP A 44 -7.27 -6.79 -8.82
C TRP A 44 -5.99 -6.10 -9.31
N PHE A 45 -5.14 -5.55 -8.42
CA PHE A 45 -3.83 -5.03 -8.81
C PHE A 45 -2.95 -6.10 -9.46
N ARG A 46 -2.90 -7.31 -8.89
CA ARG A 46 -2.10 -8.42 -9.43
C ARG A 46 -2.66 -8.90 -10.77
N GLU A 47 -3.96 -9.14 -10.84
CA GLU A 47 -4.62 -9.73 -12.01
C GLU A 47 -4.76 -8.76 -13.18
N GLN A 48 -4.86 -7.46 -12.92
CA GLN A 48 -5.08 -6.46 -13.95
C GLN A 48 -3.85 -5.59 -14.17
N LEU A 49 -3.37 -4.89 -13.13
CA LEU A 49 -2.30 -3.91 -13.32
C LEU A 49 -0.95 -4.57 -13.61
N VAL A 50 -0.57 -5.59 -12.82
CA VAL A 50 0.69 -6.31 -13.02
C VAL A 50 0.61 -7.16 -14.29
N ALA A 51 -0.44 -7.98 -14.44
CA ALA A 51 -0.57 -8.88 -15.59
C ALA A 51 -0.63 -8.14 -16.95
N SER A 52 -1.18 -6.93 -17.00
CA SER A 52 -1.22 -6.11 -18.23
C SER A 52 -0.06 -5.11 -18.36
N GLY A 53 0.95 -5.21 -17.49
CA GLY A 53 2.18 -4.42 -17.53
C GLY A 53 1.98 -2.93 -17.29
N LYS A 54 0.97 -2.53 -16.51
CA LYS A 54 0.75 -1.12 -16.12
C LYS A 54 1.60 -0.71 -14.93
N ILE A 55 1.91 -1.66 -14.06
CA ILE A 55 2.88 -1.53 -12.98
C ILE A 55 3.83 -2.73 -13.02
N SER A 56 4.99 -2.59 -12.40
CA SER A 56 5.94 -3.68 -12.20
C SER A 56 5.47 -4.59 -11.06
N ALA A 57 5.98 -5.82 -10.99
CA ALA A 57 5.62 -6.72 -9.89
C ALA A 57 6.15 -6.19 -8.55
N GLU A 58 7.30 -5.51 -8.59
CA GLU A 58 7.98 -4.89 -7.47
C GLU A 58 7.20 -3.68 -6.91
N ASP A 59 6.30 -3.07 -7.69
CA ASP A 59 5.44 -1.99 -7.18
C ASP A 59 4.43 -2.51 -6.13
N MET A 60 4.19 -3.83 -6.07
CA MET A 60 3.39 -4.44 -5.00
C MET A 60 4.11 -4.43 -3.65
N ASP A 61 5.43 -4.21 -3.63
CA ASP A 61 6.23 -4.11 -2.40
C ASP A 61 6.17 -2.68 -1.80
N LEU A 62 5.47 -1.75 -2.45
CA LEU A 62 5.30 -0.37 -1.96
C LEU A 62 4.35 -0.26 -0.75
N PHE A 63 3.53 -1.28 -0.50
CA PHE A 63 2.58 -1.31 0.60
C PHE A 63 2.51 -2.68 1.26
N GLU A 64 2.08 -2.70 2.51
CA GLU A 64 1.80 -3.92 3.28
C GLU A 64 0.34 -3.96 3.72
N VAL A 65 -0.22 -5.17 3.82
CA VAL A 65 -1.57 -5.38 4.38
C VAL A 65 -1.43 -6.05 5.74
N LEU A 66 -1.84 -5.37 6.80
CA LEU A 66 -1.69 -5.83 8.18
C LEU A 66 -3.00 -5.66 8.95
N ASP A 67 -3.31 -6.60 9.84
CA ASP A 67 -4.54 -6.57 10.63
C ASP A 67 -4.29 -6.16 12.08
N GLU A 68 -3.21 -6.64 12.68
CA GLU A 68 -2.97 -6.48 14.11
C GLU A 68 -2.22 -5.18 14.44
N PRO A 69 -2.71 -4.37 15.39
CA PRO A 69 -2.06 -3.12 15.79
C PRO A 69 -0.58 -3.28 16.17
N ASP A 70 -0.24 -4.35 16.87
CA ASP A 70 1.13 -4.62 17.30
C ASP A 70 2.07 -4.90 16.12
N GLU A 71 1.58 -5.57 15.08
CA GLU A 71 2.32 -5.82 13.83
C GLU A 71 2.56 -4.52 13.07
N ILE A 72 1.55 -3.66 12.98
CA ILE A 72 1.64 -2.34 12.35
C ILE A 72 2.72 -1.49 13.03
N VAL A 73 2.68 -1.41 14.37
CA VAL A 73 3.67 -0.65 15.13
C VAL A 73 5.08 -1.23 14.97
N SER A 74 5.20 -2.57 14.98
CA SER A 74 6.46 -3.26 14.76
C SER A 74 7.03 -2.98 13.37
N TYR A 75 6.19 -3.01 12.34
CA TYR A 75 6.57 -2.71 10.96
C TYR A 75 7.06 -1.26 10.81
N ILE A 76 6.31 -0.29 11.35
CA ILE A 76 6.71 1.12 11.31
C ILE A 76 8.07 1.33 11.99
N ARG A 77 8.30 0.72 13.15
CA ARG A 77 9.58 0.85 13.88
C ARG A 77 10.77 0.26 13.11
N LYS A 78 10.56 -0.78 12.30
CA LYS A 78 11.62 -1.38 11.47
C LYS A 78 11.95 -0.51 10.25
N THR A 79 10.93 0.07 9.64
CA THR A 79 11.04 0.76 8.35
C THR A 79 11.38 2.25 8.51
N VAL A 80 10.92 2.88 9.59
CA VAL A 80 11.25 4.27 9.93
C VAL A 80 12.46 4.26 10.86
N VAL A 81 13.65 4.20 10.27
CA VAL A 81 14.90 4.46 10.98
C VAL A 81 15.09 5.98 11.05
N PHE A 82 15.08 6.55 12.26
CA PHE A 82 15.48 7.94 12.50
C PHE A 82 17.00 8.10 12.40
#